data_AF-A0A4S8L986-F1
#
_entry.id   AF-A0A4S8L986-F1
#
_cell.length_a   1.000
_cell.length_b   1.000
_cell.length_c   1.000
_cell.angle_alpha   90.00
_cell.angle_beta   90.00
_cell.angle_gamma   90.00
#
_symmetry.space_group_name_H-M   'P 1'
#
loop_
_entity.id
_entity.type
_entity.pdbx_description
1 polymer ?
#
loop_
_entity_poly.entity_id
_entity_poly.type
_entity_poly.pdbx_seq_one_letter_code
_entity_poly.pdbx_strand_id
1 'polypeptide(L)'
;MCSCTGLAALDHANTKFHKGYEDTGKGAGSCARHEFLLKNALAALQVGERYANMDYIMASLIRHISFLLALILAYDIACQWSKKLLQRLKNLPPLVRLNLTYRTIAFVIPKLHILGHLIKCQLKFSLNFTRGVGQTDAEGIERVWSGLGGVSTSLKEMGPGAHHDTLEDHIGHWNWYKLVNLGELSPYSAFYIT
;
A
#
# COMPACT_ATOMS: atom_id res chain seq x y z
N MET A 1 -13.85 -17.33 3.20
CA MET A 1 -12.83 -18.04 3.99
C MET A 1 -11.44 -17.60 3.58
N CYS A 2 -10.62 -17.21 4.55
CA CYS A 2 -9.17 -17.05 4.36
C CYS A 2 -8.57 -18.41 3.96
N SER A 3 -7.67 -18.45 2.97
CA SER A 3 -6.95 -19.68 2.60
C SER A 3 -5.48 -19.67 3.06
N CYS A 4 -5.16 -18.76 3.96
CA CYS A 4 -3.85 -18.52 4.56
C CYS A 4 -3.95 -18.66 6.08
N THR A 5 -2.93 -18.18 6.80
CA THR A 5 -2.91 -18.03 8.26
C THR A 5 -3.92 -16.97 8.74
N GLY A 6 -4.18 -16.94 10.05
CA GLY A 6 -5.05 -15.94 10.70
C GLY A 6 -4.35 -14.58 10.72
N LEU A 7 -4.55 -13.79 9.67
CA LEU A 7 -3.91 -12.50 9.46
C LEU A 7 -4.82 -11.39 9.99
N ALA A 8 -4.29 -10.54 10.87
CA ALA A 8 -5.04 -9.46 11.50
C ALA A 8 -5.75 -8.54 10.49
N ALA A 9 -5.09 -8.23 9.37
CA ALA A 9 -5.68 -7.43 8.29
C ALA A 9 -6.98 -8.04 7.74
N LEU A 10 -7.10 -9.37 7.68
CA LEU A 10 -8.31 -10.07 7.26
C LEU A 10 -9.35 -10.16 8.38
N ASP A 11 -8.90 -10.46 9.60
CA ASP A 11 -9.77 -10.66 10.76
C ASP A 11 -10.48 -9.36 11.15
N HIS A 12 -9.79 -8.23 10.99
CA HIS A 12 -10.27 -6.89 11.32
C HIS A 12 -10.81 -6.10 10.12
N ALA A 13 -10.67 -6.62 8.89
CA ALA A 13 -11.10 -5.94 7.66
C ALA A 13 -12.53 -5.41 7.70
N ASN A 14 -13.43 -6.09 8.42
CA ASN A 14 -14.86 -5.73 8.48
C ASN A 14 -15.38 -5.49 9.89
N THR A 15 -14.57 -5.68 10.92
CA THR A 15 -15.01 -5.84 12.31
C THR A 15 -14.47 -4.78 13.26
N LYS A 16 -13.68 -3.82 12.75
CA LYS A 16 -13.15 -2.72 13.55
C LYS A 16 -14.31 -1.88 14.13
N PHE A 17 -14.23 -1.58 15.42
CA PHE A 17 -15.21 -0.73 16.08
C PHE A 17 -15.19 0.66 15.43
N HIS A 18 -16.35 1.13 14.96
CA HIS A 18 -16.48 2.33 14.14
C HIS A 18 -17.58 3.28 14.64
N LYS A 19 -18.39 2.88 15.63
CA LYS A 19 -19.48 3.73 16.11
C LYS A 19 -18.90 4.97 16.79
N GLY A 20 -19.29 6.15 16.30
CA GLY A 20 -18.78 7.44 16.78
C GLY A 20 -17.47 7.89 16.12
N TYR A 21 -16.93 7.12 15.18
CA TYR A 21 -15.75 7.49 14.39
C TYR A 21 -16.15 7.75 12.94
N GLU A 22 -15.68 8.85 12.36
CA GLU A 22 -15.77 9.10 10.91
C GLU A 22 -14.87 8.13 10.14
N ASP A 23 -13.69 7.86 10.68
CA ASP A 23 -12.73 6.92 10.17
C ASP A 23 -12.08 6.07 11.27
N THR A 24 -11.75 4.84 10.92
CA THR A 24 -11.10 3.87 11.82
C THR A 24 -9.62 3.72 11.54
N GLY A 25 -9.09 4.47 10.58
CA GLY A 25 -7.69 4.43 10.16
C GLY A 25 -7.51 4.96 8.74
N LYS A 26 -6.28 4.88 8.24
CA LYS A 26 -5.93 5.24 6.86
C LYS A 26 -5.35 4.03 6.14
N GLY A 27 -5.64 3.91 4.85
CA GLY A 27 -4.91 3.03 3.95
C GLY A 27 -4.08 3.88 3.00
N ALA A 28 -2.89 3.40 2.63
CA ALA A 28 -2.09 4.06 1.61
C ALA A 28 -1.29 3.13 0.72
N GLY A 29 -0.83 3.67 -0.41
CA GLY A 29 0.13 3.06 -1.31
C GLY A 29 1.34 3.98 -1.55
N SER A 30 2.52 3.38 -1.64
CA SER A 30 3.76 4.08 -1.97
C SER A 30 4.49 3.41 -3.11
N CYS A 31 5.44 4.12 -3.72
CA CYS A 31 6.40 3.48 -4.61
C CYS A 31 7.29 2.54 -3.79
N ALA A 32 7.22 1.23 -4.00
CA ALA A 32 8.02 0.27 -3.22
C ALA A 32 9.54 0.47 -3.33
N ARG A 33 10.04 1.10 -4.40
CA ARG A 33 11.48 1.33 -4.62
C ARG A 33 11.99 2.62 -3.99
N HIS A 34 11.24 3.70 -4.14
CA HIS A 34 11.68 5.04 -3.75
C HIS A 34 10.97 5.54 -2.49
N GLU A 35 9.96 4.80 -2.03
CA GLU A 35 9.19 5.04 -0.81
C GLU A 35 8.46 6.40 -0.77
N PHE A 36 8.15 6.96 -1.93
CA PHE A 36 7.27 8.11 -2.05
C PHE A 36 5.81 7.70 -1.93
N LEU A 37 5.04 8.44 -1.13
CA LEU A 37 3.58 8.42 -1.19
C LEU A 37 3.16 9.08 -2.51
N LEU A 38 2.37 8.36 -3.29
CA LEU A 38 2.01 8.80 -4.64
C LEU A 38 0.67 9.57 -4.63
N LYS A 39 0.37 10.27 -5.72
CA LYS A 39 -0.86 11.06 -5.84
C LYS A 39 -2.09 10.18 -5.66
N ASN A 40 -3.05 10.66 -4.85
CA ASN A 40 -4.30 9.96 -4.50
C ASN A 40 -4.08 8.55 -3.91
N ALA A 41 -2.93 8.34 -3.27
CA ALA A 41 -2.58 7.04 -2.72
C ALA A 41 -2.89 6.89 -1.24
N LEU A 42 -3.65 7.79 -0.62
CA LEU A 42 -4.04 7.75 0.78
C LEU A 42 -5.57 7.94 0.86
N ALA A 43 -6.26 7.13 1.65
CA ALA A 43 -7.68 7.35 1.94
C ALA A 43 -8.06 6.91 3.35
N ALA A 44 -9.15 7.51 3.86
CA ALA A 44 -9.77 7.12 5.11
C ALA A 44 -10.47 5.75 5.00
N LEU A 45 -10.40 4.98 6.08
CA LEU A 45 -10.99 3.66 6.22
C LEU A 45 -12.21 3.73 7.14
N GLN A 46 -13.42 3.57 6.59
CA GLN A 46 -14.65 3.70 7.38
C GLN A 46 -14.80 2.55 8.40
N VAL A 47 -14.41 1.33 8.03
CA VAL A 47 -14.47 0.16 8.92
C VAL A 47 -13.33 -0.78 8.57
N GLY A 48 -12.14 -0.58 9.15
CA GLY A 48 -10.96 -1.41 8.89
C GLY A 48 -10.56 -1.46 7.41
N GLU A 49 -9.70 -2.43 7.07
CA GLU A 49 -9.14 -2.61 5.72
C GLU A 49 -10.05 -3.41 4.78
N ARG A 50 -11.29 -2.93 4.57
CA ARG A 50 -12.18 -3.53 3.57
C ARG A 50 -11.51 -3.53 2.22
N TYR A 51 -11.66 -4.62 1.48
CA TYR A 51 -11.16 -4.71 0.11
C TYR A 51 -11.69 -3.59 -0.79
N ALA A 52 -12.92 -3.13 -0.59
CA ALA A 52 -13.45 -1.98 -1.35
C ALA A 52 -12.58 -0.72 -1.19
N ASN A 53 -12.10 -0.44 0.03
CA ASN A 53 -11.24 0.71 0.31
C ASN A 53 -9.86 0.50 -0.31
N MET A 54 -9.26 -0.68 -0.13
CA MET A 54 -7.94 -0.98 -0.68
C MET A 54 -7.94 -1.01 -2.22
N ASP A 55 -8.99 -1.55 -2.84
CA ASP A 55 -9.19 -1.54 -4.29
C ASP A 55 -9.30 -0.10 -4.80
N TYR A 56 -10.07 0.75 -4.11
CA TYR A 56 -10.24 2.15 -4.48
C TYR A 56 -8.95 2.96 -4.34
N ILE A 57 -8.20 2.79 -3.26
CA ILE A 57 -6.89 3.45 -3.04
C ILE A 57 -5.92 3.03 -4.15
N MET A 58 -5.76 1.73 -4.36
CA MET A 58 -4.87 1.18 -5.38
C MET A 58 -5.23 1.70 -6.77
N ALA A 59 -6.53 1.74 -7.11
CA ALA A 59 -6.97 2.20 -8.42
C ALA A 59 -6.83 3.72 -8.60
N SER A 60 -7.09 4.49 -7.55
CA SER A 60 -6.91 5.95 -7.50
C SER A 60 -5.45 6.36 -7.63
N LEU A 61 -4.54 5.52 -7.15
CA LEU A 61 -3.11 5.64 -7.33
C LEU A 61 -2.69 5.31 -8.78
N ILE A 62 -2.98 4.09 -9.25
CA ILE A 62 -2.41 3.55 -10.50
C ILE A 62 -2.82 4.34 -11.74
N ARG A 63 -3.95 5.05 -11.72
CA ARG A 63 -4.35 5.96 -12.81
C ARG A 63 -3.34 7.07 -13.10
N HIS A 64 -2.46 7.40 -12.15
CA HIS A 64 -1.38 8.40 -12.33
C HIS A 64 -0.07 7.78 -12.81
N ILE A 65 -0.01 6.44 -12.94
CA ILE A 65 1.17 5.73 -13.44
C ILE A 65 1.00 5.47 -14.93
N SER A 66 2.02 5.86 -15.71
CA SER A 66 2.07 5.69 -17.17
C SER A 66 1.65 4.28 -17.59
N PHE A 67 0.75 4.20 -18.57
CA PHE A 67 0.20 2.94 -19.08
C PHE A 67 1.28 2.00 -19.66
N LEU A 68 2.42 2.56 -20.08
CA LEU A 68 3.57 1.84 -20.63
C LEU A 68 4.36 1.05 -19.58
N LEU A 69 4.16 1.35 -18.29
CA LEU A 69 4.89 0.70 -17.21
C LEU A 69 4.17 -0.57 -16.76
N ALA A 70 4.95 -1.65 -16.68
CA ALA A 70 4.56 -2.88 -16.01
C ALA A 70 4.47 -2.66 -14.49
N LEU A 71 3.50 -3.30 -13.85
CA LEU A 71 3.17 -3.11 -12.45
C LEU A 71 3.40 -4.40 -11.66
N ILE A 72 4.07 -4.25 -10.53
CA ILE A 72 4.15 -5.27 -9.49
C ILE A 72 3.46 -4.70 -8.26
N LEU A 73 2.44 -5.39 -7.75
CA LEU A 73 1.62 -4.91 -6.65
C LEU A 73 1.99 -5.66 -5.38
N ALA A 74 2.56 -4.94 -4.42
CA ALA A 74 2.88 -5.45 -3.10
C ALA A 74 1.73 -5.15 -2.12
N TYR A 75 1.34 -6.12 -1.32
CA TYR A 75 0.43 -5.96 -0.19
C TYR A 75 0.58 -7.13 0.78
N ASP A 76 0.51 -6.88 2.08
CA ASP A 76 0.66 -7.88 3.14
C ASP A 76 -0.19 -9.11 2.88
N ILE A 77 -1.45 -8.88 2.52
CA ILE A 77 -2.40 -9.96 2.26
C ILE A 77 -2.63 -10.17 0.76
N ALA A 78 -1.65 -9.87 -0.09
CA ALA A 78 -1.75 -10.03 -1.55
C ALA A 78 -2.24 -11.44 -1.95
N CYS A 79 -1.87 -12.48 -1.21
CA CYS A 79 -2.32 -13.85 -1.46
C CYS A 79 -3.85 -14.04 -1.30
N GLN A 80 -4.52 -13.19 -0.53
CA GLN A 80 -5.97 -13.17 -0.37
C GLN A 80 -6.62 -12.04 -1.17
N TRP A 81 -6.06 -10.84 -1.11
CA TRP A 81 -6.62 -9.64 -1.75
C TRP A 81 -6.65 -9.75 -3.28
N SER A 82 -5.60 -10.31 -3.90
CA SER A 82 -5.56 -10.49 -5.37
C SER A 82 -6.65 -11.41 -5.91
N LYS A 83 -7.20 -12.29 -5.07
CA LYS A 83 -8.28 -13.19 -5.46
C LYS A 83 -9.53 -12.37 -5.78
N LYS A 84 -10.11 -12.64 -6.94
CA LYS A 84 -11.27 -11.92 -7.47
C LYS A 84 -11.06 -10.41 -7.66
N LEU A 85 -9.83 -9.90 -7.60
CA LEU A 85 -9.55 -8.48 -7.74
C LEU A 85 -10.10 -7.93 -9.06
N LEU A 86 -9.87 -8.62 -10.18
CA LEU A 86 -10.39 -8.20 -11.49
C LEU A 86 -11.91 -8.05 -11.50
N GLN A 87 -12.66 -8.92 -10.82
CA GLN A 87 -14.12 -8.78 -10.69
C GLN A 87 -14.49 -7.56 -9.85
N ARG A 88 -13.77 -7.30 -8.74
CA ARG A 88 -14.04 -6.13 -7.88
C ARG A 88 -13.72 -4.82 -8.60
N LEU A 89 -12.65 -4.76 -9.40
CA LEU A 89 -12.27 -3.57 -10.16
C LEU A 89 -13.31 -3.17 -11.21
N LYS A 90 -14.04 -4.12 -11.79
CA LYS A 90 -15.15 -3.82 -12.72
C LYS A 90 -16.28 -3.04 -12.04
N ASN A 91 -16.44 -3.21 -10.72
CA ASN A 91 -17.49 -2.56 -9.94
C ASN A 91 -17.06 -1.20 -9.38
N LEU A 92 -15.80 -0.79 -9.57
CA LEU A 92 -15.35 0.53 -9.15
C LEU A 92 -16.01 1.66 -9.96
N PRO A 93 -16.09 2.88 -9.40
CA PRO A 93 -16.58 4.05 -10.12
C PRO A 93 -15.85 4.27 -11.45
N PRO A 94 -16.53 4.73 -12.52
CA PRO A 94 -15.92 4.86 -13.85
C PRO A 94 -14.59 5.62 -13.86
N LEU A 95 -14.47 6.66 -13.04
CA LEU A 95 -13.29 7.53 -12.93
C LEU A 95 -12.00 6.77 -12.51
N VAL A 96 -12.13 5.71 -11.72
CA VAL A 96 -10.99 4.93 -11.19
C VAL A 96 -11.06 3.47 -11.64
N ARG A 97 -11.93 3.15 -12.60
CA ARG A 97 -12.04 1.79 -13.14
C ARG A 97 -10.81 1.48 -14.00
N LEU A 98 -10.06 0.45 -13.64
CA LEU A 98 -8.82 0.08 -14.31
C LEU A 98 -8.92 -1.25 -15.05
N ASN A 99 -8.18 -1.36 -16.15
CA ASN A 99 -7.86 -2.63 -16.78
C ASN A 99 -6.43 -3.05 -16.41
N LEU A 100 -6.29 -3.86 -15.35
CA LEU A 100 -4.99 -4.35 -14.87
C LEU A 100 -4.44 -5.52 -15.68
N THR A 101 -5.28 -6.21 -16.46
CA THR A 101 -4.91 -7.47 -17.14
C THR A 101 -3.74 -7.32 -18.10
N TYR A 102 -3.52 -6.12 -18.63
CA TYR A 102 -2.41 -5.84 -19.56
C TYR A 102 -1.14 -5.29 -18.89
N ARG A 103 -1.20 -4.91 -17.61
CA ARG A 103 -0.13 -4.14 -16.94
C ARG A 103 0.45 -4.81 -15.71
N THR A 104 -0.35 -5.53 -14.94
CA THR A 104 0.10 -6.17 -13.70
C THR A 104 0.77 -7.50 -14.02
N ILE A 105 2.08 -7.58 -13.75
CA ILE A 105 2.89 -8.76 -14.03
C ILE A 105 3.05 -9.68 -12.81
N ALA A 106 2.91 -9.15 -11.59
CA ALA A 106 2.97 -9.96 -10.38
C ALA A 106 2.24 -9.29 -9.19
N PHE A 107 1.78 -10.14 -8.26
CA PHE A 107 1.43 -9.76 -6.90
C PHE A 107 2.47 -10.33 -5.96
N VAL A 108 2.90 -9.56 -4.97
CA VAL A 108 3.95 -9.94 -4.02
C VAL A 108 3.55 -9.56 -2.61
N ILE A 109 4.17 -10.22 -1.63
CA ILE A 109 4.04 -9.88 -0.21
C ILE A 109 5.40 -9.31 0.25
N PRO A 110 5.41 -8.19 1.00
CA PRO A 110 6.63 -7.62 1.57
C PRO A 110 7.46 -8.65 2.36
N LYS A 111 8.80 -8.48 2.34
CA LYS A 111 9.75 -9.51 2.81
C LYS A 111 9.61 -9.87 4.28
N LEU A 112 9.20 -8.95 5.14
CA LEU A 112 8.95 -9.19 6.56
C LEU A 112 7.62 -9.93 6.73
N HIS A 113 6.58 -9.43 6.08
CA HIS A 113 5.22 -9.95 6.22
C HIS A 113 5.08 -11.37 5.68
N ILE A 114 5.78 -11.71 4.60
CA ILE A 114 5.67 -13.00 3.92
C ILE A 114 5.95 -14.20 4.85
N LEU A 115 6.81 -14.02 5.85
CA LEU A 115 7.15 -15.05 6.84
C LEU A 115 5.94 -15.49 7.68
N GLY A 116 4.96 -14.60 7.86
CA GLY A 116 3.70 -14.89 8.55
C GLY A 116 2.70 -15.70 7.72
N HIS A 117 3.00 -15.98 6.44
CA HIS A 117 2.12 -16.75 5.55
C HIS A 117 2.53 -18.21 5.43
N LEU A 118 1.59 -19.05 5.00
CA LEU A 118 1.86 -20.46 4.66
C LEU A 118 2.98 -20.60 3.61
N ILE A 119 3.75 -21.68 3.67
CA ILE A 119 4.86 -21.98 2.73
C ILE A 119 4.43 -21.81 1.27
N LYS A 120 3.25 -22.29 0.88
CA LYS A 120 2.72 -22.12 -0.49
C LYS A 120 2.61 -20.64 -0.92
N CYS A 121 2.32 -19.73 0.02
CA CYS A 121 2.26 -18.30 -0.24
C CYS A 121 3.68 -17.72 -0.32
N GLN A 122 4.59 -18.16 0.56
CA GLN A 122 5.98 -17.74 0.51
C GLN A 122 6.63 -18.07 -0.84
N LEU A 123 6.41 -19.27 -1.36
CA LEU A 123 6.94 -19.68 -2.67
C LEU A 123 6.33 -18.89 -3.83
N LYS A 124 5.05 -18.51 -3.73
CA LYS A 124 4.30 -17.89 -4.85
C LYS A 124 4.40 -16.36 -4.89
N PHE A 125 4.46 -15.70 -3.73
CA PHE A 125 4.35 -14.24 -3.61
C PHE A 125 5.67 -13.60 -3.14
N SER A 126 6.77 -14.36 -3.10
CA SER A 126 8.07 -13.84 -2.67
C SER A 126 8.69 -12.91 -3.69
N LEU A 127 9.12 -11.75 -3.21
CA LEU A 127 9.96 -10.80 -3.94
C LEU A 127 11.25 -11.46 -4.44
N ASN A 128 11.85 -12.38 -3.67
CA ASN A 128 13.10 -13.05 -4.06
C ASN A 128 12.95 -13.91 -5.32
N PHE A 129 11.72 -14.32 -5.65
CA PHE A 129 11.42 -15.12 -6.85
C PHE A 129 10.69 -14.32 -7.93
N THR A 130 10.58 -13.00 -7.78
CA THR A 130 9.85 -12.13 -8.73
C THR A 130 10.82 -11.36 -9.62
N ARG A 131 10.74 -11.55 -10.93
CA ARG A 131 11.58 -10.83 -11.89
C ARG A 131 11.26 -9.32 -11.89
N GLY A 132 12.29 -8.49 -11.96
CA GLY A 132 12.17 -7.03 -12.15
C GLY A 132 12.04 -6.21 -10.86
N VAL A 133 12.10 -6.84 -9.69
CA VAL A 133 12.01 -6.16 -8.39
C VAL A 133 13.36 -5.76 -7.79
N GLY A 134 14.48 -6.29 -8.32
CA GLY A 134 15.81 -6.04 -7.74
C GLY A 134 15.87 -6.49 -6.26
N GLN A 135 16.53 -5.70 -5.41
CA GLN A 135 16.63 -5.96 -3.96
C GLN A 135 15.51 -5.31 -3.12
N THR A 136 14.42 -4.88 -3.76
CA THR A 136 13.28 -4.24 -3.08
C THR A 136 12.72 -5.11 -1.96
N ASP A 137 12.47 -4.54 -0.79
CA ASP A 137 11.81 -5.21 0.35
C ASP A 137 10.28 -5.02 0.36
N ALA A 138 9.81 -3.93 -0.26
CA ALA A 138 8.44 -3.45 -0.26
C ALA A 138 7.86 -3.11 1.13
N GLU A 139 8.73 -2.78 2.09
CA GLU A 139 8.38 -2.44 3.49
C GLU A 139 8.24 -0.92 3.71
N GLY A 140 8.47 -0.11 2.67
CA GLY A 140 8.56 1.36 2.81
C GLY A 140 7.30 2.02 3.38
N ILE A 141 6.12 1.43 3.20
CA ILE A 141 4.88 1.96 3.77
C ILE A 141 4.85 1.86 5.30
N GLU A 142 5.45 0.82 5.89
CA GLU A 142 5.54 0.68 7.35
C GLU A 142 6.47 1.74 7.97
N ARG A 143 7.49 2.17 7.23
CA ARG A 143 8.37 3.29 7.64
C ARG A 143 7.61 4.61 7.64
N VAL A 144 6.76 4.82 6.64
CA VAL A 144 5.84 5.98 6.59
C VAL A 144 4.90 5.97 7.79
N TRP A 145 4.29 4.82 8.10
CA TRP A 145 3.39 4.69 9.25
C TRP A 145 4.08 4.96 10.58
N SER A 146 5.30 4.46 10.76
CA SER A 146 6.13 4.75 11.92
C SER A 146 6.36 6.27 12.07
N GLY A 147 6.70 6.96 10.97
CA GLY A 147 6.91 8.41 10.96
C GLY A 147 5.64 9.22 11.23
N LEU A 148 4.48 8.75 10.75
CA LEU A 148 3.18 9.42 10.93
C LEU A 148 2.50 9.08 12.26
N GLY A 149 3.10 8.22 13.10
CA GLY A 149 2.50 7.79 14.37
C GLY A 149 2.11 8.95 15.29
N GLY A 150 2.98 9.96 15.43
CA GLY A 150 2.70 11.16 16.22
C GLY A 150 1.62 12.08 15.62
N VAL A 151 1.49 12.08 14.29
CA VAL A 151 0.44 12.84 13.59
C VAL A 151 -0.91 12.16 13.78
N SER A 152 -0.94 10.82 13.79
CA SER A 152 -2.19 10.07 13.94
C SER A 152 -2.92 10.35 15.26
N THR A 153 -2.21 10.71 16.32
CA THR A 153 -2.82 11.03 17.62
C THR A 153 -3.42 12.44 17.65
N SER A 154 -2.79 13.41 16.98
CA SER A 154 -3.30 14.78 16.91
C SER A 154 -4.50 14.91 15.96
N LEU A 155 -4.57 14.08 14.93
CA LEU A 155 -5.65 14.08 13.93
C LEU A 155 -7.01 13.62 14.49
N LYS A 156 -7.06 12.85 15.58
CA LYS A 156 -8.28 12.15 16.04
C LYS A 156 -9.48 13.05 16.29
N GLU A 157 -9.23 14.23 16.87
CA GLU A 157 -10.29 15.17 17.27
C GLU A 157 -10.46 16.32 16.26
N MET A 158 -9.70 16.31 15.17
CA MET A 158 -9.76 17.37 14.17
C MET A 158 -11.02 17.25 13.32
N GLY A 159 -11.61 18.41 12.97
CA GLY A 159 -12.68 18.46 11.98
C GLY A 159 -12.18 18.00 10.58
N PRO A 160 -13.08 17.55 9.68
CA PRO A 160 -12.69 16.90 8.42
C PRO A 160 -11.72 17.68 7.52
N GLY A 161 -11.88 19.00 7.43
CA GLY A 161 -10.98 19.86 6.66
C GLY A 161 -9.57 19.93 7.27
N ALA A 162 -9.49 20.35 8.54
CA ALA A 162 -8.22 20.45 9.26
C ALA A 162 -7.49 19.10 9.34
N HIS A 163 -8.24 18.01 9.49
CA HIS A 163 -7.71 16.65 9.44
C HIS A 163 -7.00 16.39 8.10
N HIS A 164 -7.67 16.64 6.96
CA HIS A 164 -7.08 16.38 5.64
C HIS A 164 -5.89 17.29 5.35
N ASP A 165 -6.00 18.59 5.64
CA ASP A 165 -4.95 19.56 5.38
C ASP A 165 -3.68 19.23 6.20
N THR A 166 -3.84 18.87 7.47
CA THR A 166 -2.72 18.46 8.34
C THR A 166 -2.03 17.22 7.80
N LEU A 167 -2.80 16.21 7.36
CA LEU A 167 -2.26 14.96 6.86
C LEU A 167 -1.53 15.15 5.52
N GLU A 168 -2.09 15.96 4.61
CA GLU A 168 -1.45 16.33 3.36
C GLU A 168 -0.13 17.10 3.59
N ASP A 169 -0.08 18.02 4.55
CA ASP A 169 1.14 18.77 4.88
C ASP A 169 2.26 17.84 5.37
N HIS A 170 1.96 16.94 6.31
CA HIS A 170 2.96 15.98 6.83
C HIS A 170 3.44 14.99 5.75
N ILE A 171 2.54 14.52 4.88
CA ILE A 171 2.90 13.64 3.77
C ILE A 171 3.72 14.40 2.71
N GLY A 172 3.35 15.64 2.42
CA GLY A 172 4.10 16.54 1.55
C GLY A 172 5.52 16.74 2.07
N HIS A 173 5.66 17.00 3.37
CA HIS A 173 6.95 17.09 4.05
C HIS A 173 7.74 15.78 3.96
N TRP A 174 7.12 14.63 4.22
CA TRP A 174 7.77 13.31 4.10
C TRP A 174 8.36 13.10 2.70
N ASN A 175 7.56 13.35 1.66
CA ASN A 175 8.01 13.24 0.28
C ASN A 175 9.12 14.25 -0.03
N TRP A 176 8.99 15.51 0.40
CA TRP A 176 10.03 16.52 0.21
C TRP A 176 11.34 16.12 0.87
N TYR A 177 11.30 15.68 2.12
CA TYR A 177 12.47 15.22 2.86
C TYR A 177 13.14 14.03 2.16
N LYS A 178 12.36 13.07 1.65
CA LYS A 178 12.90 11.95 0.86
C LYS A 178 13.54 12.40 -0.44
N LEU A 179 12.93 13.38 -1.12
CA LEU A 179 13.45 13.91 -2.39
C LEU A 179 14.80 14.59 -2.21
N VAL A 180 14.95 15.47 -1.22
CA VAL A 180 16.21 16.21 -1.00
C VAL A 180 17.33 15.31 -0.48
N ASN A 181 17.01 14.21 0.19
CA ASN A 181 17.99 13.26 0.74
C ASN A 181 18.23 12.00 -0.11
N LEU A 182 17.56 11.85 -1.26
CA LEU A 182 17.60 10.62 -2.07
C LEU A 182 19.03 10.26 -2.53
N GLY A 183 19.94 11.24 -2.61
CA GLY A 183 21.34 11.06 -2.97
C GLY A 183 22.31 10.92 -1.78
N GLU A 184 21.95 11.44 -0.60
CA GLU A 184 22.80 11.37 0.60
C GLU A 184 22.60 10.05 1.38
N LEU A 185 21.43 9.43 1.25
CA LEU A 185 21.08 8.15 1.90
C LEU A 185 21.71 6.90 1.26
N SER A 186 22.79 7.05 0.48
CA SER A 186 23.54 5.94 -0.10
C SER A 186 24.98 5.87 0.44
N PRO A 187 25.22 5.28 1.62
CA PRO A 187 26.54 4.71 1.92
C PRO A 187 26.76 3.36 1.20
N TYR A 188 25.79 2.87 0.42
CA TYR A 188 25.89 1.63 -0.35
C TYR A 188 25.47 1.81 -1.80
N SER A 189 26.22 2.62 -2.55
CA SER A 189 26.36 2.44 -3.98
C SER A 189 27.20 1.18 -4.24
N ALA A 190 26.67 0.02 -3.86
CA ALA A 190 27.22 -1.26 -4.23
C ALA A 190 26.70 -1.57 -5.64
N PHE A 191 27.44 -1.10 -6.64
CA PHE A 191 27.36 -1.64 -8.00
C PHE A 191 27.83 -3.09 -7.94
N TYR A 192 26.89 -4.03 -7.95
CA TYR A 192 27.18 -5.42 -8.27
C TYR A 192 26.76 -5.68 -9.70
N ILE A 193 27.76 -5.88 -10.56
CA ILE A 193 27.58 -6.47 -11.89
C ILE A 193 27.41 -7.98 -11.67
N THR A 194 26.22 -8.49 -11.97
CA THR A 194 26.01 -9.85 -12.51
C THR A 194 24.88 -9.81 -13.52
#